data_AF-A0A7C7N0X4-F1
#
_entry.id   AF-A0A7C7N0X4-F1
#
_cell.length_a   1.000
_cell.length_b   1.000
_cell.length_c   1.000
_cell.angle_alpha   90.00
_cell.angle_beta   90.00
_cell.angle_gamma   90.00
#
_symmetry.space_group_name_H-M   'P 1'
#
loop_
_entity.id
_entity.type
_entity.pdbx_description
1 polymer ?
#
loop_
_entity_poly.entity_id
_entity_poly.type
_entity_poly.pdbx_seq_one_letter_code
_entity_poly.pdbx_strand_id
1 'polypeptide(L)' 'MDITKWKSVAVKIEDYKLLKGMCKEKFRAPAGMISKLVDDYIKFRAKKDGISVDVYKKKLNGR' A
#
# COMPACT_ATOMS: atom_id res chain seq x y z
N MET A 1 1.60 10.80 -17.45
CA MET A 1 1.84 9.93 -16.27
C MET A 1 3.31 9.59 -16.29
N ASP A 2 4.07 10.05 -15.29
CA ASP A 2 5.52 9.88 -15.25
C ASP A 2 5.84 8.40 -14.90
N ILE A 3 6.17 7.59 -15.90
CA ILE A 3 6.30 6.12 -15.79
C ILE A 3 7.43 5.65 -14.86
N THR A 4 8.32 6.58 -14.49
CA THR A 4 9.42 6.40 -13.53
C THR A 4 8.92 6.49 -12.09
N LYS A 5 7.83 7.23 -11.85
CA LYS A 5 7.26 7.50 -10.53
C LYS A 5 5.96 6.74 -10.26
N TRP A 6 5.21 6.41 -11.30
CA TRP A 6 3.87 5.84 -11.17
C TRP A 6 3.75 4.55 -11.99
N LYS A 7 3.27 3.48 -11.33
CA LYS A 7 2.93 2.19 -11.97
C LYS A 7 1.46 1.89 -11.75
N SER A 8 0.81 1.36 -12.78
CA SER A 8 -0.59 0.91 -12.71
C SER A 8 -0.63 -0.56 -12.29
N VAL A 9 -1.53 -0.91 -11.38
CA VAL A 9 -1.78 -2.29 -10.95
C VAL A 9 -3.23 -2.61 -11.25
N ALA A 10 -3.48 -3.72 -11.96
CA ALA A 10 -4.83 -4.21 -12.19
C ALA A 10 -5.37 -4.83 -10.91
N VAL A 11 -6.59 -4.44 -10.51
CA VAL A 11 -7.29 -4.96 -9.34
C VAL A 11 -8.68 -5.44 -9.76
N LYS A 12 -9.24 -6.41 -9.02
CA LYS A 12 -10.61 -6.86 -9.27
C LYS A 12 -11.59 -5.71 -9.03
N ILE A 13 -12.70 -5.74 -9.76
CA ILE A 13 -13.72 -4.69 -9.68
C ILE A 13 -14.35 -4.59 -8.28
N GLU A 14 -14.46 -5.71 -7.57
CA GLU A 14 -15.00 -5.78 -6.22
C GLU A 14 -14.09 -5.06 -5.21
N ASP A 15 -12.79 -5.37 -5.25
CA ASP A 15 -11.77 -4.70 -4.43
C ASP A 15 -11.71 -3.20 -4.73
N TYR A 16 -11.84 -2.80 -5.99
CA TYR A 16 -11.89 -1.40 -6.38
C TYR A 16 -13.11 -0.66 -5.79
N LYS A 17 -14.28 -1.29 -5.79
CA LYS A 17 -15.49 -0.71 -5.16
C LYS A 17 -15.31 -0.51 -3.67
N LEU A 18 -14.72 -1.50 -2.98
CA LEU A 18 -14.40 -1.42 -1.56
C LEU A 18 -13.37 -0.32 -1.27
N LEU A 19 -12.30 -0.25 -2.06
CA LEU A 19 -11.29 0.82 -1.95
C LEU A 19 -11.96 2.20 -2.10
N LYS A 20 -12.83 2.38 -3.09
CA LYS A 20 -13.56 3.64 -3.30
C LYS A 20 -14.49 3.96 -2.13
N GLY A 21 -15.12 2.96 -1.53
CA GLY A 21 -15.90 3.11 -0.29
C GLY A 21 -15.04 3.61 0.87
N MET A 22 -13.89 2.97 1.12
CA MET A 22 -12.94 3.39 2.16
C MET A 22 -12.42 4.81 1.95
N CYS A 23 -12.21 5.21 0.70
CA CYS A 23 -11.78 6.56 0.34
C CYS A 23 -12.82 7.63 0.67
N LYS A 24 -14.11 7.31 0.51
CA LYS A 24 -15.22 8.20 0.89
C LYS A 24 -15.32 8.34 2.40
N GLU A 25 -15.15 7.26 3.15
CA GLU A 25 -15.25 7.27 4.61
C GLU A 25 -14.14 8.11 5.26
N LYS A 26 -12.90 8.01 4.75
CA LYS A 26 -11.74 8.68 5.34
C LYS A 26 -11.29 9.95 4.62
N PHE A 27 -12.08 10.46 3.65
CA PHE A 27 -11.75 11.61 2.80
C PHE A 27 -10.31 11.57 2.26
N ARG A 28 -9.93 10.45 1.65
CA ARG A 28 -8.58 10.28 1.06
C ARG A 28 -8.67 9.91 -0.41
N ALA A 29 -7.70 10.39 -1.18
CA ALA A 29 -7.51 9.92 -2.54
C ALA A 29 -7.13 8.42 -2.55
N PRO A 30 -7.61 7.62 -3.52
CA PRO A 30 -7.36 6.18 -3.57
C PRO A 30 -5.86 5.83 -3.59
N ALA A 31 -5.03 6.61 -4.26
CA ALA A 31 -3.58 6.45 -4.21
C ALA A 31 -3.02 6.60 -2.77
N GLY A 32 -3.48 7.62 -2.03
CA GLY A 32 -3.06 7.84 -0.65
C GLY A 32 -3.58 6.77 0.31
N MET A 33 -4.74 6.17 0.03
CA MET A 33 -5.26 5.03 0.79
C MET A 33 -4.42 3.78 0.55
N ILE A 34 -4.06 3.49 -0.70
CA ILE A 34 -3.18 2.36 -1.04
C ILE A 34 -1.81 2.52 -0.35
N SER A 35 -1.18 3.69 -0.43
CA SER A 35 0.11 3.94 0.24
C SER A 35 0.03 3.73 1.75
N LYS A 36 -1.09 4.12 2.38
CA LYS A 36 -1.31 3.87 3.82
C LYS A 36 -1.47 2.38 4.12
N LEU A 37 -2.26 1.65 3.34
CA LEU A 37 -2.46 0.21 3.52
C LEU A 37 -1.13 -0.56 3.38
N VAL A 38 -0.30 -0.17 2.40
CA VAL A 38 1.03 -0.76 2.21
C VAL A 38 1.94 -0.47 3.41
N ASP A 39 2.00 0.76 3.89
CA ASP A 39 2.83 1.13 5.05
C ASP A 39 2.35 0.44 6.35
N ASP A 40 1.03 0.33 6.55
CA ASP A 40 0.43 -0.36 7.69
C ASP A 40 0.73 -1.86 7.67
N TYR A 41 0.60 -2.51 6.51
CA TYR A 41 0.94 -3.91 6.33
C TYR A 41 2.43 -4.17 6.58
N ILE A 42 3.30 -3.28 6.09
CA ILE A 42 4.74 -3.33 6.34
C ILE A 42 5.03 -3.22 7.84
N LYS A 43 4.39 -2.29 8.56
CA LYS A 43 4.56 -2.13 10.02
C LYS A 43 4.06 -3.35 10.78
N PHE A 44 2.90 -3.88 10.42
CA PHE A 44 2.33 -5.08 11.02
C PHE A 44 3.27 -6.27 10.85
N ARG A 45 3.80 -6.45 9.64
CA ARG A 45 4.69 -7.57 9.35
C ARG A 45 6.08 -7.41 9.95
N ALA A 46 6.63 -6.20 9.94
CA ALA A 46 7.87 -5.86 10.65
C ALA A 46 7.77 -6.17 12.15
N LYS A 47 6.64 -5.80 12.79
CA LYS A 47 6.38 -6.13 14.20
C LYS A 47 6.27 -7.64 14.44
N LYS A 48 5.67 -8.39 13.50
CA LYS A 48 5.55 -9.85 13.60
C LYS A 48 6.88 -10.58 13.41
N ASP A 49 7.70 -10.13 12.47
CA ASP A 49 9.03 -10.70 12.19
C ASP A 49 10.10 -10.18 13.19
N GLY A 50 9.77 -9.24 14.08
CA GLY A 50 10.69 -8.69 15.08
C GLY A 50 11.81 -7.82 14.49
N ILE A 51 11.62 -7.33 13.26
CA ILE A 51 12.61 -6.54 12.51
C ILE A 51 12.13 -5.10 12.35
N SER A 52 13.07 -4.18 12.14
CA SER A 52 12.73 -2.78 11.90
C SER A 52 12.06 -2.60 10.53
N VAL A 53 11.19 -1.59 10.44
CA VAL A 53 10.43 -1.27 9.21
C VAL A 53 11.36 -1.02 8.01
N ASP A 54 12.53 -0.40 8.24
CA ASP A 54 13.54 -0.15 7.20
C ASP A 54 14.14 -1.45 6.66
N VAL A 55 14.46 -2.40 7.55
CA VAL A 55 14.99 -3.72 7.19
C VAL A 55 13.93 -4.51 6.43
N TYR A 56 12.66 -4.42 6.82
CA TYR A 56 11.57 -5.07 6.09
C TYR A 56 11.34 -4.46 4.70
N LYS A 57 11.43 -3.13 4.57
CA LYS A 57 11.37 -2.44 3.26
C LYS A 57 12.52 -2.86 2.35
N LYS A 58 13.75 -2.95 2.88
CA LYS A 58 14.91 -3.47 2.16
C LYS A 58 14.73 -4.93 1.74
N LYS A 59 14.17 -5.77 2.60
CA LYS A 59 13.87 -7.18 2.28
C LYS A 59 12.85 -7.32 1.14
N LEU A 60 11.85 -6.43 1.07
CA LEU A 60 10.84 -6.43 0.00
C LEU A 60 11.34 -5.82 -1.32
N ASN A 61 12.18 -4.79 -1.25
CA ASN A 61 12.82 -4.18 -2.43
C ASN A 61 14.09 -4.94 -2.88
N GLY A 62 14.47 -6.00 -2.18
CA GLY A 62 15.59 -6.87 -2.52
C GLY A 62 15.27 -7.74 -3.72
N ARG A 63 15.32 -7.13 -4.89
CA ARG A 63 15.49 -7.77 -6.19
C ARG A 63 16.75 -7.19 -6.83
#